data_AF-A0A3L7UIC3-F1
#
_entry.id   AF-A0A3L7UIC3-F1
#
_cell.length_a   1.000
_cell.length_b   1.000
_cell.length_c   1.000
_cell.angle_alpha   90.00
_cell.angle_beta   90.00
_cell.angle_gamma   90.00
#
_symmetry.space_group_name_H-M   'P 1'
#
loop_
_entity.id
_entity.type
_entity.pdbx_description
1 polymer ?
#
loop_
_entity_poly.entity_id
_entity_poly.type
_entity_poly.pdbx_seq_one_letter_code
_entity_poly.pdbx_strand_id
1 'polypeptide(L)'
;MPMDSYALVLRWAHVLAAIVAVGGLFFARFGLLPALQTFDEATRNRIHEAIRGKWLPWVIGAISLLLVTGLLNFLLFNARVKTEGWNDGFWMKETSYHALFGAKFLLAMAVFYFASALVGRGEGTQWIRNNRARWLSITLAMAVAAVLVSGWMRQLHTGPNSQQDNSSGVRIEGFETIENDNRYKGDEAGSSFREEENASPKAEL
;
A
#
# COMPACT_ATOMS: atom_id res chain seq x y z
N MET A 1 8.91 21.52 7.83
CA MET A 1 9.69 20.27 7.76
C MET A 1 10.02 20.04 6.29
N PRO A 2 11.30 19.95 5.88
CA PRO A 2 11.60 19.64 4.48
C PRO A 2 10.99 18.28 4.18
N MET A 3 10.24 18.18 3.09
CA MET A 3 9.68 16.90 2.64
C MET A 3 10.82 15.90 2.54
N ASP A 4 10.73 14.78 3.25
CA ASP A 4 11.71 13.68 3.20
C ASP A 4 11.68 13.00 1.82
N SER A 5 12.08 13.74 0.79
CA SER A 5 12.10 13.33 -0.61
C SER A 5 12.88 12.02 -0.80
N TYR A 6 13.91 11.81 0.01
CA TYR A 6 14.69 10.58 0.05
C TYR A 6 13.86 9.34 0.43
N ALA A 7 13.01 9.44 1.45
CA ALA A 7 12.15 8.34 1.88
C ALA A 7 11.09 8.00 0.82
N LEU A 8 10.57 9.02 0.13
CA LEU A 8 9.65 8.84 -0.98
C LEU A 8 10.30 8.10 -2.15
N VAL A 9 11.50 8.52 -2.56
CA VAL A 9 12.26 7.90 -3.66
C VAL A 9 12.61 6.45 -3.32
N LEU A 10 13.07 6.16 -2.10
CA LEU A 10 13.34 4.79 -1.66
C LEU A 10 12.09 3.91 -1.74
N ARG A 11 10.93 4.44 -1.32
CA ARG A 11 9.66 3.72 -1.40
C ARG A 11 9.27 3.44 -2.85
N TRP A 12 9.42 4.41 -3.75
CA TRP A 12 9.15 4.21 -5.18
C TRP A 12 10.08 3.15 -5.77
N ALA A 13 11.38 3.25 -5.51
CA ALA A 13 12.34 2.25 -5.96
C ALA A 13 11.99 0.84 -5.47
N HIS A 14 11.59 0.70 -4.20
CA HIS A 14 11.15 -0.57 -3.64
C HIS A 14 9.91 -1.12 -4.35
N VAL A 15 8.87 -0.30 -4.54
CA VAL A 15 7.62 -0.71 -5.20
C VAL A 15 7.87 -1.08 -6.66
N LEU A 16 8.67 -0.30 -7.39
CA LEU A 16 9.02 -0.59 -8.78
C LEU A 16 9.79 -1.91 -8.90
N ALA A 17 10.73 -2.17 -8.00
CA ALA A 17 11.45 -3.44 -7.96
C ALA A 17 10.52 -4.63 -7.70
N ALA A 18 9.54 -4.46 -6.79
CA ALA A 18 8.53 -5.48 -6.53
C ALA A 18 7.65 -5.73 -7.76
N ILE A 19 7.23 -4.68 -8.47
CA ILE A 19 6.43 -4.80 -9.70
C ILE A 19 7.20 -5.58 -10.77
N VAL A 20 8.47 -5.28 -11.00
CA VAL A 20 9.30 -5.99 -11.99
C VAL A 20 9.47 -7.46 -11.60
N ALA A 21 9.77 -7.75 -10.33
CA ALA A 21 9.97 -9.12 -9.86
C ALA A 21 8.68 -9.96 -9.91
N VAL A 22 7.57 -9.44 -9.36
CA VAL A 22 6.29 -10.16 -9.30
C VAL A 22 5.64 -10.21 -10.68
N GLY A 23 5.71 -9.14 -11.47
CA GLY A 23 5.23 -9.11 -12.85
C GLY A 23 5.96 -10.12 -13.73
N GLY A 24 7.28 -10.27 -13.56
CA GLY A 24 8.06 -11.30 -14.23
C GLY A 24 7.63 -12.73 -13.87
N LEU A 25 7.34 -12.98 -12.58
CA LEU A 25 6.80 -14.28 -12.13
C LEU A 25 5.42 -14.55 -12.73
N PHE A 26 4.56 -13.54 -12.80
CA PHE A 26 3.22 -13.63 -13.38
C PHE A 26 3.31 -13.95 -14.88
N PHE A 27 4.13 -13.20 -15.62
CA PHE A 27 4.39 -13.44 -17.04
C PHE A 27 4.98 -14.84 -17.27
N ALA A 28 5.94 -15.27 -16.45
CA ALA A 28 6.53 -16.60 -16.57
C ALA A 28 5.48 -17.71 -16.39
N ARG A 29 4.56 -17.55 -15.43
CA ARG A 29 3.56 -18.56 -15.09
C ARG A 29 2.41 -18.66 -16.08
N PHE A 30 1.91 -17.52 -16.56
CA PHE A 30 0.68 -17.45 -17.35
C PHE A 30 0.91 -17.12 -18.82
N GLY A 31 2.00 -16.45 -19.17
CA GLY A 31 2.38 -16.16 -20.55
C GLY A 31 3.37 -17.18 -21.09
N LEU A 32 4.56 -17.23 -20.49
CA LEU A 32 5.69 -17.98 -21.04
C LEU A 32 5.49 -19.49 -20.98
N LEU A 33 5.14 -20.05 -19.82
CA LEU A 33 5.02 -21.50 -19.67
C LEU A 33 3.94 -22.11 -20.58
N PRO A 34 2.71 -21.57 -20.65
CA PRO A 34 1.69 -22.09 -21.57
C PRO A 34 2.09 -21.95 -23.04
N ALA A 35 2.67 -20.80 -23.44
CA ALA A 35 3.10 -20.59 -24.82
C ALA A 35 4.20 -21.57 -25.26
N LEU A 36 5.04 -22.03 -24.33
CA LEU A 36 6.08 -23.00 -24.64
C LEU A 36 5.54 -24.43 -24.81
N GLN A 37 4.31 -24.73 -24.37
CA GLN A 37 3.73 -26.08 -24.47
C GLN A 37 3.46 -26.54 -25.91
N THR A 38 3.53 -25.64 -26.90
CA THR A 38 3.30 -25.97 -28.31
C THR A 38 4.57 -26.41 -29.06
N PHE A 39 5.75 -26.17 -28.51
CA PHE A 39 7.03 -26.48 -29.16
C PHE A 39 7.58 -27.86 -28.75
N ASP A 40 8.59 -28.38 -29.44
CA ASP A 40 9.32 -29.58 -28.97
C ASP A 40 10.21 -29.26 -27.75
N GLU A 41 10.63 -30.29 -27.02
CA GLU A 41 11.42 -30.12 -25.79
C GLU A 41 12.78 -29.45 -26.03
N ALA A 42 13.46 -29.74 -27.14
CA ALA A 42 14.76 -29.15 -27.45
C ALA A 42 14.63 -27.65 -27.72
N THR A 43 13.62 -27.24 -28.49
CA THR A 43 13.30 -25.83 -28.76
C THR A 43 12.88 -25.10 -27.48
N ARG A 44 12.02 -25.72 -26.64
CA ARG A 44 11.64 -25.15 -25.33
C ARG A 44 12.86 -24.88 -24.46
N ASN A 45 13.79 -25.83 -24.37
CA ASN A 45 14.99 -25.70 -23.55
C ASN A 45 15.91 -24.58 -24.04
N ARG A 46 16.09 -24.45 -25.36
CA ARG A 46 16.86 -23.34 -25.97
C ARG A 46 16.24 -21.97 -25.68
N ILE A 47 14.92 -21.84 -25.84
CA ILE A 47 14.21 -20.58 -25.57
C ILE A 47 14.32 -20.24 -24.08
N HIS A 48 14.09 -21.21 -23.19
CA HIS A 48 14.25 -21.03 -21.76
C HIS A 48 15.66 -20.57 -21.37
N GLU A 49 16.69 -21.18 -21.94
CA GLU A 49 18.09 -20.79 -21.70
C GLU A 49 18.35 -19.33 -22.12
N ALA A 50 17.92 -18.96 -23.32
CA ALA A 50 18.13 -17.62 -23.88
C ALA A 50 17.41 -16.54 -23.05
N ILE A 51 16.15 -16.79 -22.68
CA ILE A 51 15.37 -15.87 -21.84
C ILE A 51 16.03 -15.75 -20.46
N ARG A 52 16.42 -16.88 -19.86
CA ARG A 52 17.04 -16.91 -18.53
C ARG A 52 18.33 -16.09 -18.50
N GLY A 53 19.19 -16.23 -19.52
CA GLY A 53 20.43 -15.46 -19.61
C GLY A 53 20.20 -13.96 -19.60
N LYS A 54 19.15 -13.47 -20.29
CA LYS A 54 18.78 -12.05 -20.30
C LYS A 54 18.03 -11.60 -19.05
N TRP A 55 17.27 -12.50 -18.43
CA TRP A 55 16.41 -12.19 -17.27
C TRP A 55 17.17 -12.24 -15.93
N LEU A 56 18.22 -13.05 -15.83
CA LEU A 56 18.98 -13.23 -14.60
C LEU A 56 19.50 -11.89 -13.98
N PRO A 57 20.11 -10.97 -14.74
CA PRO A 57 20.55 -9.68 -14.18
C PRO A 57 19.39 -8.84 -13.62
N TRP A 58 18.23 -8.87 -14.27
CA TRP A 58 17.03 -8.17 -13.80
C TRP A 58 16.51 -8.75 -12.49
N VAL A 59 16.52 -10.08 -12.34
CA VAL A 59 16.12 -10.75 -11.09
C VAL A 59 17.08 -10.42 -9.96
N ILE A 60 18.39 -10.53 -10.20
CA ILE A 60 19.41 -10.19 -9.19
C ILE A 60 19.31 -8.71 -8.81
N GLY A 61 19.15 -7.82 -9.80
CA GLY A 61 18.99 -6.38 -9.59
C GLY A 61 17.75 -6.05 -8.77
N ALA A 62 16.59 -6.62 -9.11
CA ALA A 62 15.34 -6.41 -8.39
C ALA A 62 15.41 -6.93 -6.95
N ILE A 63 15.92 -8.15 -6.73
CA ILE A 63 16.10 -8.72 -5.38
C ILE A 63 17.06 -7.86 -4.56
N SER A 64 18.21 -7.48 -5.14
CA SER A 64 19.20 -6.63 -4.46
C SER A 64 18.59 -5.28 -4.08
N LEU A 65 17.86 -4.65 -5.01
CA LEU A 65 17.19 -3.38 -4.77
C LEU A 65 16.12 -3.50 -3.68
N LEU A 66 15.32 -4.57 -3.68
CA LEU A 66 14.32 -4.85 -2.63
C LEU A 66 14.95 -5.06 -1.26
N LEU A 67 16.06 -5.79 -1.20
CA LEU A 67 16.79 -6.02 0.05
C LEU A 67 17.38 -4.72 0.60
N VAL A 68 18.09 -3.95 -0.23
CA VAL A 68 18.74 -2.70 0.19
C VAL A 68 17.68 -1.67 0.60
N THR A 69 16.69 -1.42 -0.25
CA THR A 69 15.63 -0.44 0.05
C THR A 69 14.76 -0.89 1.22
N GLY A 70 14.46 -2.18 1.34
CA GLY A 70 13.71 -2.74 2.46
C GLY A 70 14.45 -2.59 3.80
N LEU A 71 15.77 -2.83 3.80
CA LEU A 71 16.62 -2.66 4.98
C LEU A 71 16.76 -1.18 5.37
N LEU A 72 17.03 -0.29 4.41
CA LEU A 72 17.13 1.15 4.68
C LEU A 72 15.82 1.70 5.24
N ASN A 73 14.67 1.31 4.67
CA ASN A 73 13.37 1.74 5.17
C ASN A 73 13.07 1.23 6.59
N PHE A 74 13.51 0.00 6.91
CA PHE A 74 13.40 -0.55 8.27
C PHE A 74 14.28 0.21 9.27
N LEU A 75 15.54 0.49 8.93
CA LEU A 75 16.47 1.20 9.81
C LEU A 75 16.02 2.63 10.07
N LEU A 76 15.59 3.35 9.04
CA LEU A 76 15.07 4.72 9.16
C LEU A 76 13.81 4.77 10.02
N PHE A 77 12.89 3.82 9.82
CA PHE A 77 11.67 3.72 10.63
C PHE A 77 12.00 3.44 12.10
N ASN A 78 12.88 2.48 12.37
CA ASN A 78 13.27 2.12 13.74
C ASN A 78 14.03 3.27 14.44
N ALA A 79 14.85 4.03 13.70
CA ALA A 79 15.53 5.21 14.23
C ALA A 79 14.52 6.29 14.65
N ARG A 80 13.51 6.57 13.84
CA ARG A 80 12.45 7.54 14.18
C ARG A 80 11.65 7.16 15.42
N VAL A 81 11.28 5.89 15.53
CA VAL A 81 10.55 5.37 16.71
C VAL A 81 11.37 5.54 17.99
N LYS A 82 12.70 5.34 17.92
CA LYS A 82 13.60 5.57 19.06
C LYS A 82 13.76 7.04 19.42
N THR A 83 13.81 7.94 18.44
CA THR A 83 14.02 9.37 18.68
C THR A 83 12.76 10.11 19.12
N GLU A 84 11.59 9.69 18.64
CA GLU A 84 10.32 10.37 18.92
C GLU A 84 9.61 9.85 20.19
N GLY A 85 10.20 8.88 20.90
CA GLY A 85 9.69 8.42 22.19
C GLY A 85 8.24 7.93 22.14
N TRP A 86 7.86 7.22 21.07
CA TRP A 86 6.51 6.66 20.91
C TRP A 86 6.21 5.62 22.01
N ASN A 87 5.78 6.13 23.17
CA ASN A 87 5.18 5.44 24.31
C ASN A 87 5.89 4.13 24.72
N ASP A 88 7.21 4.17 24.92
CA ASP A 88 8.05 3.04 25.36
C ASP A 88 7.88 1.73 24.55
N GLY A 89 7.42 1.81 23.29
CA GLY A 89 7.17 0.64 22.45
C GLY A 89 5.93 -0.18 22.84
N PHE A 90 5.10 0.29 23.77
CA PHE A 90 3.89 -0.41 24.22
C PHE A 90 2.90 -0.61 23.07
N TRP A 91 2.71 0.40 22.23
CA TRP A 91 1.84 0.35 21.03
C TRP A 91 2.28 -0.72 20.01
N MET A 92 3.60 -0.96 19.84
CA MET A 92 4.11 -2.02 18.96
C MET A 92 3.85 -3.43 19.50
N LYS A 93 3.83 -3.58 20.83
CA LYS A 93 3.51 -4.83 21.53
C LYS A 93 2.02 -5.15 21.41
N GLU A 94 1.17 -4.14 21.52
CA GLU A 94 -0.29 -4.26 21.47
C GLU A 94 -0.82 -4.57 20.05
N THR A 95 -0.16 -4.05 19.01
CA THR A 95 -0.56 -4.26 17.61
C THR A 95 0.10 -5.47 16.92
N SER A 96 0.91 -6.27 17.64
CA SER A 96 1.67 -7.40 17.06
C SER A 96 2.51 -7.02 15.81
N TYR A 97 2.88 -5.73 15.70
CA TYR A 97 3.45 -5.17 14.48
C TYR A 97 4.79 -5.80 14.09
N HIS A 98 5.65 -6.08 15.09
CA HIS A 98 6.93 -6.75 14.87
C HIS A 98 6.78 -8.18 14.35
N ALA A 99 5.78 -8.92 14.82
CA ALA A 99 5.53 -10.29 14.37
C ALA A 99 5.07 -10.30 12.91
N LEU A 100 4.15 -9.41 12.54
CA LEU A 100 3.68 -9.26 11.15
C LEU A 100 4.81 -8.78 10.23
N PHE A 101 5.65 -7.84 10.70
CA PHE A 101 6.84 -7.41 9.98
C PHE A 101 7.82 -8.56 9.75
N GLY A 102 8.14 -9.33 10.79
CA GLY A 102 9.01 -10.50 10.70
C GLY A 102 8.44 -11.55 9.75
N ALA A 103 7.14 -11.81 9.83
CA ALA A 103 6.45 -12.74 8.94
C ALA A 103 6.57 -12.30 7.47
N LYS A 104 6.28 -11.04 7.12
CA LYS A 104 6.44 -10.58 5.73
C LYS A 104 7.89 -10.65 5.26
N PHE A 105 8.85 -10.39 6.15
CA PHE A 105 10.27 -10.41 5.81
C PHE A 105 10.73 -11.83 5.49
N LEU A 106 10.38 -12.81 6.34
CA LEU A 106 10.65 -14.22 6.10
C LEU A 106 9.97 -14.70 4.80
N LEU A 107 8.74 -14.27 4.56
CA LEU A 107 8.02 -14.61 3.34
C LEU A 107 8.73 -14.04 2.09
N ALA A 108 9.19 -12.78 2.14
CA ALA A 108 9.95 -12.16 1.07
C ALA A 108 11.30 -12.87 0.84
N MET A 109 11.99 -13.26 1.91
CA MET A 109 13.24 -14.04 1.80
C MET A 109 13.02 -15.38 1.11
N ALA A 110 11.93 -16.09 1.45
CA ALA A 110 11.57 -17.32 0.76
C ALA A 110 11.22 -17.09 -0.71
N VAL A 111 10.50 -16.00 -1.03
CA VAL A 111 10.23 -15.60 -2.43
C VAL A 111 11.53 -15.38 -3.20
N PHE A 112 12.49 -14.65 -2.63
CA PHE A 112 13.79 -14.40 -3.27
C PHE A 112 14.60 -15.67 -3.46
N TYR A 113 14.59 -16.56 -2.47
CA TYR A 113 15.24 -17.87 -2.57
C TYR A 113 14.66 -18.69 -3.73
N PHE A 114 13.33 -18.84 -3.81
CA PHE A 114 12.72 -19.62 -4.88
C PHE A 114 12.83 -18.94 -6.25
N ALA A 115 12.69 -17.61 -6.33
CA ALA A 115 12.91 -16.87 -7.56
C ALA A 115 14.34 -17.04 -8.10
N SER A 116 15.33 -16.98 -7.22
CA SER A 116 16.73 -17.27 -7.55
C SER A 116 16.92 -18.72 -7.98
N ALA A 117 16.31 -19.67 -7.27
CA ALA A 117 16.38 -21.10 -7.61
C ALA A 117 15.76 -21.43 -8.99
N LEU A 118 14.66 -20.76 -9.36
CA LEU A 118 13.98 -20.90 -10.64
C LEU A 118 14.82 -20.39 -11.83
N VAL A 119 15.66 -19.38 -11.61
CA VAL A 119 16.49 -18.72 -12.63
C VAL A 119 17.96 -19.16 -12.57
N GLY A 120 18.40 -19.77 -11.47
CA GLY A 120 19.76 -20.26 -11.27
C GLY A 120 20.10 -21.52 -12.07
N ARG A 121 21.38 -21.90 -12.03
CA ARG A 121 21.96 -23.04 -12.77
C ARG A 121 22.38 -24.21 -11.88
N GLY A 122 22.42 -24.00 -10.56
CA GLY A 122 22.96 -24.97 -9.60
C GLY A 122 22.23 -26.31 -9.63
N GLU A 123 22.97 -27.39 -9.36
CA GLU A 123 22.42 -28.76 -9.32
C GLU A 123 21.47 -28.96 -8.14
N GLY A 124 21.77 -28.34 -6.99
CA GLY A 124 20.94 -28.44 -5.78
C GLY A 124 19.52 -27.89 -5.90
N THR A 125 19.22 -27.12 -6.96
CA THR A 125 17.87 -26.59 -7.25
C THR A 125 17.26 -27.18 -8.52
N GLN A 126 17.84 -28.23 -9.09
CA GLN A 126 17.29 -28.95 -10.27
C GLN A 126 15.85 -29.40 -10.03
N TRP A 127 15.55 -29.90 -8.83
CA TRP A 127 14.23 -30.42 -8.47
C TRP A 127 13.11 -29.35 -8.56
N ILE A 128 13.43 -28.09 -8.26
CA ILE A 128 12.53 -26.93 -8.46
C ILE A 128 12.29 -26.72 -9.96
N ARG A 129 13.36 -26.82 -10.74
CA ARG A 129 13.33 -26.64 -12.20
C ARG A 129 12.66 -27.81 -12.94
N ASN A 130 12.60 -28.99 -12.37
CA ASN A 130 11.87 -30.11 -12.98
C ASN A 130 10.35 -29.90 -12.87
N ASN A 131 9.88 -29.18 -11.84
CA ASN A 131 8.47 -28.86 -11.61
C ASN A 131 8.20 -27.35 -11.67
N ARG A 132 8.76 -26.64 -12.65
CA ARG A 132 8.77 -25.15 -12.73
C ARG A 132 7.39 -24.55 -12.52
N ALA A 133 6.36 -25.11 -13.16
CA ALA A 133 5.00 -24.59 -13.08
C ALA A 133 4.46 -24.56 -11.64
N ARG A 134 4.70 -25.63 -10.88
CA ARG A 134 4.29 -25.74 -9.48
C ARG A 134 5.06 -24.74 -8.61
N TRP A 135 6.38 -24.72 -8.74
CA TRP A 135 7.22 -23.83 -7.94
C TRP A 135 7.00 -22.35 -8.26
N LEU A 136 6.84 -21.99 -9.54
CA LEU A 136 6.42 -20.64 -9.93
C LEU A 136 5.09 -20.25 -9.29
N SER A 137 4.11 -21.15 -9.25
CA SER A 137 2.81 -20.89 -8.62
C SER A 137 2.95 -20.65 -7.12
N ILE A 138 3.75 -21.47 -6.44
CA ILE A 138 4.02 -21.33 -5.00
C ILE A 138 4.74 -20.00 -4.73
N THR A 139 5.82 -19.70 -5.45
CA THR A 139 6.56 -18.44 -5.30
C THR A 139 5.67 -17.23 -5.56
N LEU A 140 4.82 -17.29 -6.58
CA LEU A 140 3.87 -16.22 -6.88
C LEU A 140 2.84 -16.05 -5.77
N ALA A 141 2.28 -17.15 -5.25
CA ALA A 141 1.32 -17.10 -4.14
C ALA A 141 1.96 -16.48 -2.88
N MET A 142 3.22 -16.84 -2.58
CA MET A 142 3.98 -16.22 -1.49
C MET A 142 4.21 -14.72 -1.75
N ALA A 143 4.60 -14.33 -2.95
CA ALA A 143 4.80 -12.92 -3.28
C ALA A 143 3.50 -12.10 -3.10
N VAL A 144 2.36 -12.64 -3.53
CA VAL A 144 1.05 -12.04 -3.32
C VAL A 144 0.72 -11.94 -1.83
N ALA A 145 0.93 -13.00 -1.06
CA ALA A 145 0.71 -12.98 0.38
C ALA A 145 1.58 -11.92 1.09
N ALA A 146 2.84 -11.71 0.68
CA ALA A 146 3.69 -10.63 1.22
C ALA A 146 3.09 -9.24 0.96
N VAL A 147 2.52 -9.04 -0.23
CA VAL A 147 1.85 -7.77 -0.60
C VAL A 147 0.58 -7.58 0.24
N LEU A 148 -0.23 -8.61 0.42
CA LEU A 148 -1.45 -8.56 1.23
C LEU A 148 -1.14 -8.25 2.70
N VAL A 149 -0.15 -8.93 3.29
CA VAL A 149 0.33 -8.63 4.66
C VAL A 149 0.84 -7.20 4.75
N SER A 150 1.59 -6.72 3.75
CA SER A 150 2.07 -5.34 3.72
C SER A 150 0.92 -4.32 3.64
N GLY A 151 -0.13 -4.61 2.88
CA GLY A 151 -1.34 -3.80 2.79
C GLY A 151 -2.11 -3.76 4.11
N TRP A 152 -2.27 -4.92 4.77
CA TRP A 152 -2.90 -5.03 6.08
C TRP A 152 -2.14 -4.23 7.14
N MET A 153 -0.82 -4.39 7.21
CA MET A 153 0.03 -3.65 8.15
C MET A 153 -0.08 -2.14 7.96
N ARG A 154 -0.37 -1.65 6.75
CA ARG A 154 -0.55 -0.22 6.49
C ARG A 154 -1.80 0.34 7.18
N GLN A 155 -2.87 -0.46 7.27
CA GLN A 155 -4.10 -0.05 7.94
C GLN A 155 -3.91 0.05 9.46
N LEU A 156 -3.05 -0.81 10.03
CA LEU A 156 -2.72 -0.78 11.46
C LEU A 156 -1.88 0.45 11.88
N HIS A 157 -1.13 1.05 10.95
CA HIS A 157 -0.33 2.25 11.23
C HIS A 157 -1.10 3.56 11.15
N THR A 158 -2.24 3.59 10.45
CA THR A 158 -3.11 4.74 10.47
C THR A 158 -4.00 4.62 11.70
N GLY A 159 -3.47 5.03 12.87
CA GLY A 159 -4.29 5.31 14.05
C GLY A 159 -5.34 6.39 13.74
N PRO A 160 -6.29 6.66 14.65
CA PRO A 160 -7.22 7.78 14.50
C PRO A 160 -6.42 9.02 14.11
N ASN A 161 -6.87 9.77 13.09
CA ASN A 161 -6.26 11.05 12.75
C ASN A 161 -6.09 11.81 14.07
N SER A 162 -4.85 12.01 14.50
CA SER A 162 -4.61 12.93 15.60
C SER A 162 -5.22 14.24 15.12
N GLN A 163 -6.23 14.73 15.84
CA GLN A 163 -6.73 16.07 15.56
C GLN A 163 -5.50 16.95 15.67
N GLN A 164 -5.05 17.43 14.51
CA GLN A 164 -3.98 18.40 14.43
C GLN A 164 -4.44 19.53 15.36
N ASP A 165 -3.69 19.74 16.44
CA ASP A 165 -3.98 20.81 17.37
C ASP A 165 -4.28 22.07 16.55
N ASN A 166 -5.45 22.66 16.80
CA ASN A 166 -6.05 23.78 16.06
C ASN A 166 -5.16 25.04 16.05
N SER A 167 -3.93 24.95 16.54
CA SER A 167 -2.88 25.95 16.56
C SER A 167 -2.03 25.99 15.28
N SER A 168 -2.08 24.97 14.42
CA SER A 168 -1.19 24.86 13.23
C SER A 168 -1.89 24.82 11.86
N GLY A 169 -3.22 24.89 11.83
CA GLY A 169 -3.98 25.14 10.60
C GLY A 169 -4.12 26.64 10.34
N VAL A 170 -4.20 27.05 9.06
CA VAL A 170 -4.71 28.39 8.72
C VAL A 170 -6.10 28.50 9.32
N ARG A 171 -6.25 29.33 10.37
CA ARG A 171 -7.57 29.76 10.84
C ARG A 171 -8.22 30.46 9.66
N ILE A 172 -9.19 29.82 9.02
CA ILE A 172 -10.26 30.57 8.40
C ILE A 172 -10.86 31.30 9.59
N GLU A 173 -10.54 32.58 9.74
CA GLU A 173 -11.21 33.43 10.72
C GLU A 173 -12.70 33.25 10.46
N GLY A 174 -13.33 32.51 11.37
CA GLY A 174 -14.77 32.36 11.37
C GLY A 174 -15.32 33.77 11.36
N PHE A 175 -16.24 34.00 10.43
CA PHE A 175 -17.24 35.05 10.55
C PHE A 175 -17.57 35.21 12.03
N GLU A 176 -17.41 36.43 12.52
CA GLU A 176 -17.81 36.81 13.87
C GLU A 176 -19.12 36.11 14.18
N THR A 177 -19.10 35.36 15.29
CA THR A 177 -20.28 34.83 15.93
C THR A 177 -21.24 36.00 16.08
N ILE A 178 -22.18 36.15 15.14
CA ILE A 178 -23.35 36.98 15.36
C ILE A 178 -24.05 36.28 16.52
N GLU A 179 -23.84 36.91 17.67
CA GLU A 179 -24.56 36.71 18.90
C GLU A 179 -26.02 36.40 18.57
N ASN A 180 -26.53 35.37 19.25
CA ASN A 180 -27.86 34.80 19.12
C ASN A 180 -28.94 35.89 19.22
N ASP A 181 -29.15 36.63 18.13
CA ASP A 181 -30.20 37.61 18.01
C ASP A 181 -31.48 36.80 17.83
N ASN A 182 -32.26 36.73 18.89
CA ASN A 182 -33.60 36.14 18.96
C ASN A 182 -34.60 36.92 18.08
N ARG A 183 -34.19 37.30 16.86
CA ARG A 183 -34.97 38.09 15.89
C ARG A 183 -36.18 37.32 15.33
N TYR A 184 -36.31 36.03 15.65
CA TYR A 184 -37.40 35.14 15.23
C TYR A 184 -38.18 34.51 16.40
N LYS A 185 -38.27 35.20 17.56
CA LYS A 185 -39.08 34.77 18.71
C LYS A 185 -40.21 35.74 19.08
N GLY A 186 -40.61 36.61 18.17
CA GLY A 186 -41.85 37.37 18.30
C GLY A 186 -42.96 36.68 17.51
N ASP A 187 -44.06 36.36 18.17
CA ASP A 187 -45.33 35.88 17.58
C ASP A 187 -45.99 36.91 16.62
N GLU A 188 -45.25 37.94 16.20
CA GLU A 188 -45.70 39.03 15.32
C GLU A 188 -45.31 38.83 13.85
N ALA A 189 -44.37 37.93 13.53
CA ALA A 189 -43.92 37.71 12.16
C ALA A 189 -44.93 36.90 11.29
N GLY A 190 -45.98 36.36 11.89
CA GLY A 190 -47.02 35.57 11.21
C GLY A 190 -48.44 36.14 11.28
N SER A 191 -48.66 37.28 11.95
CA SER A 191 -50.00 37.86 12.12
C SER A 191 -50.36 38.89 11.05
N SER A 192 -49.39 39.57 10.43
CA SER A 192 -49.66 40.60 9.41
C SER A 192 -50.16 40.06 8.06
N PHE A 193 -49.96 38.77 7.77
CA PHE A 193 -50.50 38.13 6.56
C PHE A 193 -51.86 37.47 6.77
N ARG A 194 -52.35 37.37 8.02
CA ARG A 194 -53.63 36.71 8.32
C ARG A 194 -54.82 37.68 8.35
N GLU A 195 -54.57 38.98 8.26
CA GLU A 195 -55.60 40.03 8.32
C GLU A 195 -56.11 40.47 6.94
N GLU A 196 -55.39 40.17 5.85
CA GLU A 196 -55.84 40.47 4.48
C GLU A 196 -56.60 39.31 3.80
N GLU A 197 -56.54 38.08 4.34
CA GLU A 197 -57.19 36.89 3.73
C GLU A 197 -58.60 36.61 4.28
N ASN A 198 -59.21 37.54 5.03
CA ASN A 198 -60.61 37.46 5.44
C ASN A 198 -61.42 38.64 4.87
N ALA A 199 -61.78 38.48 3.59
CA ALA A 199 -62.94 39.02 2.87
C ALA A 199 -64.04 39.71 3.75
N SER A 200 -64.79 40.74 3.34
CA SER A 200 -65.19 41.31 2.04
C SER A 200 -66.02 42.61 2.34
N PRO A 201 -66.46 43.41 1.34
CA PRO A 201 -66.89 44.79 1.51
C PRO A 201 -68.28 44.92 2.16
N LYS A 202 -68.49 45.96 2.98
CA LYS A 202 -69.83 46.45 3.32
C LYS A 202 -70.15 47.68 2.45
N ALA A 203 -71.34 47.61 1.87
CA ALA A 203 -71.92 48.54 0.92
C ALA A 203 -72.09 49.97 1.46
N GLU A 204 -72.02 50.92 0.52
CA GLU A 204 -72.58 52.27 0.66
C GLU A 204 -74.08 52.21 0.97
N LEU A 205 -74.51 53.05 1.90
CA LEU A 205 -75.82 53.71 1.96
C LEU A 205 -75.63 55.10 2.60
#